data_AF-A0A7U9RWJ4-F1
#
_entry.id   AF-A0A7U9RWJ4-F1
#
_cell.length_a   1.000
_cell.length_b   1.000
_cell.length_c   1.000
_cell.angle_alpha   90.00
_cell.angle_beta   90.00
_cell.angle_gamma   90.00
#
_symmetry.space_group_name_H-M   'P 1'
#
loop_
_entity.id
_entity.type
_entity.pdbx_description
1 polymer ?
#
loop_
_entity_poly.entity_id
_entity_poly.type
_entity_poly.pdbx_seq_one_letter_code
_entity_poly.pdbx_strand_id
1 'polypeptide(L)'
;MANKKGSHQLTRADRIKIEALLKEGLSKAKIAKHLGVHRSTIYNELKRGEYEHRNSDWTTEIRYSPDIAQEKAEENLKVRGTQLKIGNDIAYANYIEDKIVNEDYSPAAVLGELKAQGREGEFNTTVCVATLYSYIDKGVFLKLTNKDLPVKKNKKRGYKKVRKQQARAAAGDSIEKRPEEIDKREEFGHWEMDSVIGKRGVSKNVLLVLTERKTRDEIIFKLPDHTDEAVVAALDRLERKYGADMFKQIFKTITVDNGSEFADVNGLERSILEEGEKRTHLYYCHPYSSWERGTNEVTNKMVRRKVPKGTNFDDKTDEEIEKIEGWINGYPRRIHGYRSAGELFTEELEKLA
;
A
#
# COMPACT_ATOMS: atom_id res chain seq x y z
N MET A 1 -11.91 37.19 -31.72
CA MET A 1 -11.70 35.74 -31.93
C MET A 1 -10.32 35.38 -31.42
N ALA A 2 -10.26 34.54 -30.39
CA ALA A 2 -9.08 34.36 -29.55
C ALA A 2 -7.86 33.85 -30.34
N ASN A 3 -6.80 34.64 -30.27
CA ASN A 3 -5.47 34.36 -30.78
C ASN A 3 -4.88 33.20 -29.95
N LYS A 4 -5.08 31.94 -30.41
CA LYS A 4 -4.50 30.74 -29.82
C LYS A 4 -2.99 30.72 -30.07
N LYS A 5 -2.22 31.44 -29.24
CA LYS A 5 -0.77 31.19 -29.05
C LYS A 5 -0.60 29.83 -28.36
N GLY A 6 -0.73 28.77 -29.12
CA GLY A 6 -0.37 27.39 -28.78
C GLY A 6 0.12 26.74 -30.07
N SER A 7 1.16 25.90 -29.99
CA SER A 7 1.71 25.28 -31.19
C SER A 7 0.63 24.45 -31.90
N HIS A 8 0.26 24.86 -33.11
CA HIS A 8 -0.65 24.07 -33.94
C HIS A 8 0.14 22.87 -34.46
N GLN A 9 -0.07 21.69 -33.88
CA GLN A 9 0.47 20.45 -34.42
C GLN A 9 -0.31 20.09 -35.69
N LEU A 10 0.42 19.86 -36.78
CA LEU A 10 -0.18 19.44 -38.04
C LEU A 10 -0.88 18.09 -37.86
N THR A 11 -2.14 18.02 -38.26
CA THR A 11 -2.91 16.77 -38.32
C THR A 11 -2.59 16.00 -39.59
N ARG A 12 -3.00 14.72 -39.66
CA ARG A 12 -2.86 13.92 -40.90
C ARG A 12 -3.54 14.60 -42.10
N ALA A 13 -4.70 15.24 -41.87
CA ALA A 13 -5.41 15.99 -42.89
C ALA A 13 -4.60 17.21 -43.38
N ASP A 14 -3.91 17.90 -42.49
CA ASP A 14 -3.04 19.01 -42.87
C ASP A 14 -1.84 18.54 -43.69
N ARG A 15 -1.26 17.37 -43.37
CA ARG A 15 -0.18 16.74 -44.15
C ARG A 15 -0.60 16.39 -45.57
N ILE A 16 -1.80 15.81 -45.74
CA ILE A 16 -2.37 15.51 -47.06
C ILE A 16 -2.59 16.82 -47.85
N LYS A 17 -3.08 17.88 -47.20
CA LYS A 17 -3.22 19.20 -47.83
C LYS A 17 -1.88 19.80 -48.25
N ILE A 18 -0.82 19.64 -47.45
CA ILE A 18 0.53 20.10 -47.82
C ILE A 18 0.99 19.40 -49.11
N GLU A 19 0.76 18.10 -49.23
CA GLU A 19 1.10 17.34 -50.44
C GLU A 19 0.34 17.86 -51.68
N ALA A 20 -0.98 18.07 -51.56
CA ALA A 20 -1.80 18.61 -52.64
C ALA A 20 -1.34 20.01 -53.09
N LEU A 21 -1.12 20.92 -52.13
CA LEU A 21 -0.69 22.29 -52.42
C LEU A 21 0.74 22.37 -53.01
N LEU A 22 1.61 21.41 -52.68
CA LEU A 22 2.91 21.28 -53.31
C LEU A 22 2.79 20.82 -54.77
N LYS A 23 1.88 19.89 -55.08
CA LYS A 23 1.60 19.44 -56.47
C LYS A 23 1.02 20.58 -57.33
N GLU A 24 0.26 21.47 -56.72
CA GLU A 24 -0.23 22.71 -57.36
C GLU A 24 0.86 23.81 -57.52
N GLY A 25 2.09 23.55 -57.05
CA GLY A 25 3.22 24.48 -57.21
C GLY A 25 3.21 25.68 -56.27
N LEU A 26 2.43 25.65 -55.17
CA LEU A 26 2.40 26.76 -54.22
C LEU A 26 3.71 26.87 -53.43
N SER A 27 4.13 28.10 -53.19
CA SER A 27 5.31 28.36 -52.36
C SER A 27 5.06 28.01 -50.89
N LYS A 28 6.11 27.56 -50.19
CA LYS A 28 6.07 27.19 -48.75
C LYS A 28 5.47 28.30 -47.87
N ALA A 29 5.64 29.57 -48.23
CA ALA A 29 5.05 30.70 -47.53
C ALA A 29 3.52 30.82 -47.73
N LYS A 30 3.03 30.54 -48.95
CA LYS A 30 1.58 30.50 -49.23
C LYS A 30 0.91 29.31 -48.53
N ILE A 31 1.57 28.14 -48.53
CA ILE A 31 1.10 26.95 -47.80
C ILE A 31 0.96 27.25 -46.30
N ALA A 32 1.98 27.90 -45.71
CA ALA A 32 1.94 28.30 -44.30
C ALA A 32 0.76 29.24 -43.98
N LYS A 33 0.51 30.23 -44.85
CA LYS A 33 -0.64 31.15 -44.71
C LYS A 33 -1.98 30.41 -44.87
N HIS A 34 -2.08 29.46 -45.80
CA HIS A 34 -3.29 28.67 -46.04
C HIS A 34 -3.65 27.77 -44.85
N LEU A 35 -2.64 27.18 -44.20
CA LEU A 35 -2.82 26.33 -43.02
C LEU A 35 -2.81 27.10 -41.69
N GLY A 36 -2.62 28.42 -41.72
CA GLY A 36 -2.57 29.24 -40.50
C GLY A 36 -1.39 28.91 -39.56
N VAL A 37 -0.29 28.38 -40.10
CA VAL A 37 0.91 27.99 -39.33
C VAL A 37 2.10 28.88 -39.67
N HIS A 38 3.11 28.88 -38.80
CA HIS A 38 4.36 29.58 -39.08
C HIS A 38 5.13 28.91 -40.24
N ARG A 39 5.85 29.72 -41.04
CA ARG A 39 6.64 29.23 -42.18
C ARG A 39 7.60 28.11 -41.79
N SER A 40 8.27 28.22 -40.64
CA SER A 40 9.20 27.19 -40.16
C SER A 40 8.52 25.83 -39.90
N THR A 41 7.24 25.81 -39.52
CA THR A 41 6.48 24.57 -39.33
C THR A 41 6.39 23.78 -40.63
N ILE A 42 6.16 24.46 -41.77
CA ILE A 42 6.13 23.82 -43.10
C ILE A 42 7.51 23.30 -43.47
N TYR A 43 8.59 24.07 -43.27
CA TYR A 43 9.95 23.58 -43.57
C TYR A 43 10.32 22.34 -42.75
N ASN A 44 10.02 22.36 -41.46
CA ASN A 44 10.29 21.22 -40.57
C ASN A 44 9.45 20.00 -40.93
N GLU A 45 8.20 20.20 -41.37
CA GLU A 45 7.32 19.13 -41.85
C GLU A 45 7.83 18.52 -43.15
N LEU A 46 8.21 19.34 -44.13
CA LEU A 46 8.75 18.84 -45.40
C LEU A 46 10.02 18.03 -45.20
N LYS A 47 10.95 18.53 -44.36
CA LYS A 47 12.17 17.79 -43.99
C LYS A 47 11.86 16.47 -43.29
N ARG A 48 10.75 16.40 -42.52
CA ARG A 48 10.32 15.17 -41.86
C ARG A 48 9.83 14.14 -42.87
N GLY A 49 8.97 14.54 -43.80
CA GLY A 49 8.38 13.66 -44.84
C GLY A 49 9.22 13.46 -46.10
N GLU A 50 10.43 13.98 -46.13
CA GLU A 50 11.34 13.91 -47.28
C GLU A 50 11.82 12.48 -47.50
N TYR A 51 11.75 12.01 -48.75
CA TYR A 51 12.30 10.73 -49.18
C TYR A 51 12.81 10.79 -50.62
N GLU A 52 13.76 9.92 -50.94
CA GLU A 52 14.29 9.76 -52.29
C GLU A 52 13.39 8.83 -53.10
N HIS A 53 12.83 9.34 -54.19
CA HIS A 53 12.01 8.59 -55.12
C HIS A 53 12.81 8.25 -56.37
N ARG A 54 12.87 6.97 -56.73
CA ARG A 54 13.47 6.52 -57.99
C ARG A 54 12.41 6.49 -59.08
N ASN A 55 12.60 7.28 -60.12
CA ASN A 55 11.74 7.35 -61.29
C ASN A 55 11.93 6.12 -62.19
N SER A 56 11.00 5.90 -63.12
CA SER A 56 11.02 4.77 -64.06
C SER A 56 12.21 4.78 -65.02
N ASP A 57 12.83 5.95 -65.21
CA ASP A 57 14.04 6.17 -66.00
C ASP A 57 15.33 6.03 -65.18
N TRP A 58 15.23 5.50 -63.94
CA TRP A 58 16.33 5.31 -62.98
C TRP A 58 16.96 6.61 -62.44
N THR A 59 16.40 7.78 -62.76
CA THR A 59 16.77 9.04 -62.09
C THR A 59 16.20 9.09 -60.67
N THR A 60 16.85 9.82 -59.77
CA THR A 60 16.34 10.01 -58.40
C THR A 60 15.95 11.46 -58.16
N GLU A 61 14.84 11.64 -57.44
CA GLU A 61 14.35 12.96 -57.03
C GLU A 61 13.82 12.93 -55.61
N ILE A 62 13.84 14.08 -54.96
CA ILE A 62 13.35 14.23 -53.60
C ILE A 62 11.86 14.55 -53.62
N ARG A 63 11.05 13.73 -52.94
CA ARG A 63 9.60 13.94 -52.77
C ARG A 63 9.20 14.05 -51.31
N TYR A 64 8.02 14.64 -51.08
CA TYR A 64 7.36 14.67 -49.78
C TYR A 64 6.30 13.58 -49.71
N SER A 65 6.30 12.79 -48.64
CA SER A 65 5.22 11.84 -48.33
C SER A 65 4.54 12.22 -47.01
N PRO A 66 3.20 12.42 -47.00
CA PRO A 66 2.46 12.69 -45.78
C PRO A 66 2.46 11.50 -44.81
N ASP A 67 2.51 10.26 -45.32
CA ASP A 67 2.52 9.05 -44.49
C ASP A 67 3.88 8.88 -43.79
N ILE A 68 5.00 9.09 -44.48
CA ILE A 68 6.35 9.09 -43.86
C ILE A 68 6.46 10.19 -42.81
N ALA A 69 5.90 11.37 -43.10
CA ALA A 69 5.93 12.48 -42.15
C ALA A 69 5.08 12.20 -40.89
N GLN A 70 3.94 11.52 -41.06
CA GLN A 70 3.07 11.07 -39.98
C GLN A 70 3.76 10.00 -39.12
N GLU A 71 4.33 8.97 -39.74
CA GLU A 71 5.05 7.88 -39.06
C GLU A 71 6.20 8.43 -38.21
N LYS A 72 7.09 9.24 -38.79
CA LYS A 72 8.18 9.89 -38.05
C LYS A 72 7.65 10.82 -36.94
N ALA A 73 6.50 11.47 -37.12
CA ALA A 73 5.92 12.30 -36.05
C ALA A 73 5.45 11.44 -34.87
N GLU A 74 4.83 10.29 -35.15
CA GLU A 74 4.40 9.31 -34.15
C GLU A 74 5.57 8.64 -33.44
N GLU A 75 6.63 8.28 -34.16
CA GLU A 75 7.87 7.77 -33.57
C GLU A 75 8.52 8.79 -32.63
N ASN A 76 8.65 10.05 -33.07
CA ASN A 76 9.17 11.12 -32.21
C ASN A 76 8.28 11.34 -30.98
N LEU A 77 6.96 11.16 -31.10
CA LEU A 77 6.02 11.21 -29.96
C LEU A 77 6.25 10.04 -28.99
N LYS A 78 6.56 8.84 -29.48
CA LYS A 78 6.91 7.68 -28.64
C LYS A 78 8.24 7.91 -27.89
N VAL A 79 9.22 8.50 -28.56
CA VAL A 79 10.56 8.79 -27.99
C VAL A 79 10.55 10.01 -27.06
N ARG A 80 9.57 10.91 -27.20
CA ARG A 80 9.35 12.08 -26.31
C ARG A 80 9.00 11.72 -24.85
N GLY A 81 8.96 10.44 -24.50
CA GLY A 81 8.88 10.03 -23.10
C GLY A 81 10.03 10.63 -22.30
N THR A 82 9.72 11.19 -21.13
CA THR A 82 10.74 11.62 -20.16
C THR A 82 11.66 10.44 -19.88
N GLN A 83 12.98 10.64 -19.96
CA GLN A 83 13.96 9.64 -19.54
C GLN A 83 13.59 9.17 -18.12
N LEU A 84 13.67 7.85 -17.89
CA LEU A 84 13.31 7.27 -16.60
C LEU A 84 14.26 7.83 -15.53
N LYS A 85 13.70 8.51 -14.51
CA LYS A 85 14.49 9.09 -13.41
C LYS A 85 15.34 8.05 -12.69
N ILE A 86 14.85 6.81 -12.63
CA ILE A 86 15.51 5.68 -11.98
C ILE A 86 16.51 4.96 -12.90
N GLY A 87 16.45 5.20 -14.21
CA GLY A 87 17.24 4.46 -15.19
C GLY A 87 18.75 4.65 -15.05
N ASN A 88 19.18 5.75 -14.42
CA ASN A 88 20.59 6.04 -14.19
C ASN A 88 21.04 5.75 -12.74
N ASP A 89 20.12 5.34 -11.85
CA ASP A 89 20.42 5.06 -10.44
C ASP A 89 20.10 3.59 -10.09
N ILE A 90 21.02 2.72 -10.49
CA ILE A 90 20.90 1.26 -10.32
C ILE A 90 20.87 0.89 -8.83
N ALA A 91 21.60 1.62 -7.98
CA ALA A 91 21.61 1.37 -6.54
C ALA A 91 20.23 1.64 -5.92
N TYR A 92 19.60 2.75 -6.31
CA TYR A 92 18.24 3.06 -5.88
C TYR A 92 17.21 2.06 -6.38
N ALA A 93 17.33 1.62 -7.63
CA ALA A 93 16.47 0.58 -8.19
C ALA A 93 16.58 -0.71 -7.39
N ASN A 94 17.81 -1.21 -7.18
CA ASN A 94 18.07 -2.44 -6.43
C ASN A 94 17.56 -2.37 -4.99
N TYR A 95 17.74 -1.23 -4.31
CA TYR A 95 17.24 -1.03 -2.95
C TYR A 95 15.70 -1.12 -2.90
N ILE A 96 15.01 -0.45 -3.83
CA ILE A 96 13.54 -0.53 -3.91
C ILE A 96 13.07 -1.96 -4.21
N GLU A 97 13.74 -2.66 -5.13
CA GLU A 97 13.41 -4.05 -5.44
C GLU A 97 13.58 -4.95 -4.23
N ASP A 98 14.71 -4.85 -3.53
CA ASP A 98 15.01 -5.66 -2.36
C ASP A 98 13.96 -5.46 -1.25
N LYS A 99 13.66 -4.19 -0.91
CA LYS A 99 12.66 -3.86 0.10
C LYS A 99 11.26 -4.36 -0.25
N ILE A 100 10.84 -4.28 -1.52
CA ILE A 100 9.50 -4.70 -1.90
C ILE A 100 9.41 -6.23 -2.05
N VAL A 101 10.40 -6.85 -2.70
CA VAL A 101 10.36 -8.28 -3.05
C VAL A 101 10.76 -9.17 -1.87
N ASN A 102 11.82 -8.80 -1.15
CA ASN A 102 12.36 -9.64 -0.06
C ASN A 102 11.79 -9.25 1.31
N GLU A 103 11.47 -7.97 1.52
CA GLU A 103 10.92 -7.50 2.79
C GLU A 103 9.40 -7.27 2.77
N ASP A 104 8.69 -7.46 1.65
CA ASP A 104 7.24 -7.24 1.48
C ASP A 104 6.76 -5.78 1.76
N TYR A 105 7.61 -4.79 1.52
CA TYR A 105 7.24 -3.38 1.71
C TYR A 105 6.30 -2.90 0.61
N SER A 106 5.41 -1.97 0.94
CA SER A 106 4.66 -1.25 -0.10
C SER A 106 5.52 -0.16 -0.74
N PRO A 107 5.27 0.22 -2.01
CA PRO A 107 5.97 1.34 -2.65
C PRO A 107 5.96 2.65 -1.84
N ALA A 108 4.87 2.92 -1.12
CA ALA A 108 4.76 4.10 -0.26
C ALA A 108 5.58 3.97 1.03
N ALA A 109 5.72 2.75 1.56
CA ALA A 109 6.49 2.48 2.77
C ALA A 109 7.99 2.66 2.52
N VAL A 110 8.53 2.09 1.44
CA VAL A 110 9.96 2.23 1.07
C VAL A 110 10.36 3.69 0.91
N LEU A 111 9.60 4.46 0.13
CA LEU A 111 9.90 5.87 -0.10
C LEU A 111 9.72 6.72 1.16
N GLY A 112 8.73 6.38 1.98
CA GLY A 112 8.47 7.10 3.22
C GLY A 112 9.51 6.86 4.30
N GLU A 113 10.00 5.62 4.42
CA GLU A 113 11.10 5.25 5.31
C GLU A 113 12.36 6.03 4.98
N LEU A 114 12.79 6.05 3.71
CA LEU A 114 13.95 6.81 3.26
C LEU A 114 13.84 8.29 3.62
N LYS A 115 12.64 8.87 3.44
CA LYS A 115 12.38 10.26 3.76
C LYS A 115 12.43 10.52 5.27
N ALA A 116 11.79 9.68 6.07
CA ALA A 116 11.77 9.82 7.53
C ALA A 116 13.16 9.67 8.16
N GLN A 117 14.00 8.80 7.60
CA GLN A 117 15.38 8.60 8.03
C GLN A 117 16.35 9.65 7.47
N GLY A 118 15.91 10.58 6.60
CA GLY A 118 16.78 11.57 5.96
C GLY A 118 17.78 10.98 4.97
N ARG A 119 17.53 9.75 4.49
CA ARG A 119 18.42 8.96 3.64
C ARG A 119 18.17 9.14 2.14
N GLU A 120 17.30 10.08 1.76
CA GLU A 120 17.07 10.42 0.34
C GLU A 120 18.36 10.90 -0.35
N GLY A 121 19.32 11.44 0.40
CA GLY A 121 20.64 11.85 -0.12
C GLY A 121 21.63 10.72 -0.39
N GLU A 122 21.31 9.47 -0.02
CA GLU A 122 22.15 8.29 -0.35
C GLU A 122 22.10 7.95 -1.85
N PHE A 123 21.08 8.47 -2.55
CA PHE A 123 20.81 8.17 -3.95
C PHE A 123 20.91 9.44 -4.80
N ASN A 124 21.19 9.26 -6.09
CA ASN A 124 21.31 10.36 -7.05
C ASN A 124 19.93 10.86 -7.53
N THR A 125 18.87 10.11 -7.25
CA THR A 125 17.51 10.38 -7.73
C THR A 125 16.47 10.13 -6.66
N THR A 126 15.35 10.86 -6.76
CA THR A 126 14.17 10.64 -5.93
C THR A 126 12.92 10.58 -6.81
N VAL A 127 12.00 9.67 -6.46
CA VAL A 127 10.73 9.51 -7.15
C VAL A 127 9.57 9.60 -6.17
N CYS A 128 8.45 10.15 -6.61
CA CYS A 128 7.22 10.10 -5.83
C CYS A 128 6.53 8.72 -5.99
N VAL A 129 5.65 8.39 -5.04
CA VAL A 129 4.91 7.11 -5.02
C VAL A 129 4.20 6.81 -6.34
N ALA A 130 3.56 7.81 -6.96
CA ALA A 130 2.87 7.63 -8.25
C ALA A 130 3.83 7.27 -9.39
N THR A 131 5.02 7.87 -9.40
CA THR A 131 6.08 7.55 -10.38
C THR A 131 6.58 6.12 -10.16
N LEU A 132 6.78 5.71 -8.90
CA LEU A 132 7.21 4.36 -8.58
C LEU A 132 6.19 3.31 -9.05
N TYR A 133 4.90 3.50 -8.77
CA TYR A 133 3.85 2.63 -9.31
C TYR A 133 3.86 2.59 -10.85
N SER A 134 4.03 3.74 -11.52
CA SER A 134 4.13 3.78 -12.98
C SER A 134 5.32 2.97 -13.51
N TYR A 135 6.46 2.98 -12.82
CA TYR A 135 7.64 2.21 -13.21
C TYR A 135 7.42 0.71 -13.04
N ILE A 136 6.76 0.29 -11.96
CA ILE A 136 6.38 -1.11 -11.75
C ILE A 136 5.39 -1.58 -12.82
N ASP A 137 4.39 -0.77 -13.16
CA ASP A 137 3.42 -1.09 -14.22
C ASP A 137 4.04 -1.18 -15.61
N LYS A 138 5.08 -0.38 -15.88
CA LYS A 138 5.85 -0.40 -17.13
C LYS A 138 6.90 -1.52 -17.18
N GLY A 139 7.11 -2.27 -16.09
CA GLY A 139 8.13 -3.32 -16.03
C GLY A 139 9.56 -2.76 -16.10
N VAL A 140 9.81 -1.60 -15.49
CA VAL A 140 11.14 -0.97 -15.45
C VAL A 140 12.13 -1.74 -14.58
N PHE A 141 11.63 -2.47 -13.58
CA PHE A 141 12.42 -3.25 -12.63
C PHE A 141 12.68 -4.67 -13.13
N LEU A 142 13.80 -5.26 -12.73
CA LEU A 142 14.26 -6.57 -13.21
C LEU A 142 13.52 -7.74 -12.54
N LYS A 143 13.36 -7.65 -11.22
CA LYS A 143 12.78 -8.65 -10.32
C LYS A 143 11.41 -8.21 -9.80
N LEU A 144 11.20 -6.91 -9.63
CA LEU A 144 9.95 -6.36 -9.10
C LEU A 144 8.87 -6.27 -10.18
N THR A 145 7.77 -6.96 -9.93
CA THR A 145 6.56 -6.90 -10.75
C THR A 145 5.34 -6.52 -9.91
N ASN A 146 4.21 -6.42 -10.59
CA ASN A 146 2.93 -6.20 -9.94
C ASN A 146 2.45 -7.35 -9.04
N LYS A 147 3.04 -8.54 -9.14
CA LYS A 147 2.68 -9.69 -8.31
C LYS A 147 3.26 -9.60 -6.90
N ASP A 148 4.36 -8.87 -6.78
CA ASP A 148 5.11 -8.70 -5.53
C ASP A 148 4.51 -7.57 -4.68
N LEU A 149 3.54 -6.83 -5.21
CA LEU A 149 2.86 -5.77 -4.48
C LEU A 149 1.85 -6.34 -3.47
N PRO A 150 1.90 -5.93 -2.18
CA PRO A 150 1.01 -6.46 -1.14
C PRO A 150 -0.49 -6.28 -1.44
N VAL A 151 -0.82 -5.18 -2.14
CA VAL A 151 -2.19 -4.87 -2.58
C VAL A 151 -2.10 -4.25 -3.97
N LYS A 152 -2.51 -5.00 -5.00
CA LYS A 152 -2.96 -4.38 -6.26
C LYS A 152 -4.49 -4.36 -6.26
N LYS A 153 -5.07 -3.19 -6.52
CA LYS A 153 -6.52 -2.97 -6.51
C LYS A 153 -7.21 -4.02 -7.38
N ASN A 154 -7.84 -5.03 -6.77
CA ASN A 154 -8.60 -6.04 -7.49
C ASN A 154 -9.97 -6.28 -6.84
N LYS A 155 -10.99 -6.06 -7.68
CA LYS A 155 -12.45 -6.29 -7.59
C LYS A 155 -13.17 -5.84 -6.31
N LYS A 156 -14.16 -4.95 -6.49
CA LYS A 156 -15.28 -4.80 -5.56
C LYS A 156 -15.80 -6.19 -5.22
N ARG A 157 -15.63 -6.64 -3.98
CA ARG A 157 -16.28 -7.87 -3.50
C ARG A 157 -17.77 -7.59 -3.46
N GLY A 158 -18.56 -8.44 -4.12
CA GLY A 158 -20.01 -8.41 -3.94
C GLY A 158 -20.32 -8.65 -2.47
N TYR A 159 -21.07 -7.74 -1.87
CA TYR A 159 -21.49 -7.88 -0.47
C TYR A 159 -22.57 -8.98 -0.42
N LYS A 160 -22.22 -10.17 0.06
CA LYS A 160 -23.23 -11.19 0.35
C LYS A 160 -23.86 -10.83 1.69
N LYS A 161 -25.18 -10.65 1.72
CA LYS A 161 -25.92 -10.54 2.99
C LYS A 161 -25.67 -11.81 3.80
N VAL A 162 -24.94 -11.69 4.90
CA VAL A 162 -24.81 -12.76 5.88
C VAL A 162 -26.15 -12.91 6.58
N ARG A 163 -26.66 -14.14 6.68
CA ARG A 163 -27.89 -14.44 7.41
C ARG A 163 -27.61 -14.11 8.88
N LYS A 164 -28.40 -13.22 9.49
CA LYS A 164 -28.30 -12.90 10.92
C LYS A 164 -28.52 -14.20 11.71
N GLN A 165 -27.45 -14.83 12.18
CA GLN A 165 -27.54 -15.80 13.27
C GLN A 165 -27.93 -15.02 14.53
N GLN A 166 -28.63 -15.67 15.47
CA GLN A 166 -28.96 -15.04 16.75
C GLN A 166 -27.68 -14.48 17.37
N ALA A 167 -27.70 -13.18 17.68
CA ALA A 167 -26.62 -12.54 18.39
C ALA A 167 -26.52 -13.19 19.77
N ARG A 168 -25.33 -13.66 20.15
CA ARG A 168 -25.04 -13.97 21.55
C ARG A 168 -25.15 -12.68 22.36
N ALA A 169 -25.67 -12.77 23.58
CA ALA A 169 -25.60 -11.66 24.52
C ALA A 169 -24.11 -11.31 24.75
N ALA A 170 -23.81 -10.03 24.91
CA ALA A 170 -22.45 -9.61 25.25
C ALA A 170 -22.06 -10.25 26.59
N ALA A 171 -20.86 -10.83 26.64
CA ALA A 171 -20.39 -11.50 27.84
C ALA A 171 -20.08 -10.50 28.96
N GLY A 172 -19.59 -9.31 28.60
CA GLY A 172 -19.24 -8.23 29.52
C GLY A 172 -19.85 -6.88 29.11
N ASP A 173 -19.19 -5.80 29.55
CA ASP A 173 -19.66 -4.44 29.32
C ASP A 173 -19.64 -4.07 27.83
N SER A 174 -20.73 -3.46 27.37
CA SER A 174 -20.86 -3.00 25.99
C SER A 174 -19.86 -1.89 25.68
N ILE A 175 -19.43 -1.83 24.42
CA ILE A 175 -18.65 -0.74 23.85
C ILE A 175 -19.26 0.64 24.08
N GLU A 176 -20.59 0.74 24.26
CA GLU A 176 -21.28 1.99 24.57
C GLU A 176 -20.92 2.57 25.94
N LYS A 177 -20.43 1.73 26.87
CA LYS A 177 -19.97 2.18 28.19
C LYS A 177 -18.51 2.62 28.18
N ARG A 178 -17.80 2.47 27.05
CA ARG A 178 -16.40 2.85 26.93
C ARG A 178 -16.28 4.38 26.88
N PRO A 179 -15.40 5.00 27.69
CA PRO A 179 -15.15 6.43 27.63
C PRO A 179 -14.82 6.91 26.22
N GLU A 180 -15.41 8.04 25.81
CA GLU A 180 -15.27 8.58 24.44
C GLU A 180 -13.83 9.03 24.13
N GLU A 181 -13.02 9.36 25.14
CA GLU A 181 -11.62 9.75 24.93
C GLU A 181 -10.79 8.64 24.28
N ILE A 182 -11.13 7.38 24.55
CA ILE A 182 -10.45 6.20 24.00
C ILE A 182 -10.58 6.15 22.46
N ASP A 183 -11.65 6.72 21.90
CA ASP A 183 -11.86 6.71 20.45
C ASP A 183 -10.99 7.69 19.68
N LYS A 184 -10.43 8.69 20.37
CA LYS A 184 -9.44 9.62 19.79
C LYS A 184 -8.09 8.95 19.55
N ARG A 185 -7.80 7.85 20.27
CA ARG A 185 -6.54 7.09 20.15
C ARG A 185 -5.29 7.91 20.50
N GLU A 186 -5.46 8.87 21.41
CA GLU A 186 -4.39 9.77 21.86
C GLU A 186 -3.70 9.25 23.13
N GLU A 187 -4.42 8.45 23.91
CA GLU A 187 -3.93 7.82 25.13
C GLU A 187 -3.34 6.44 24.87
N PHE A 188 -2.20 6.16 25.51
CA PHE A 188 -1.55 4.85 25.47
C PHE A 188 -2.22 3.87 26.43
N GLY A 189 -2.32 2.63 25.99
CA GLY A 189 -2.68 1.47 26.80
C GLY A 189 -4.09 0.92 26.54
N HIS A 190 -4.73 1.37 25.46
CA HIS A 190 -6.00 0.82 25.03
C HIS A 190 -5.78 -0.13 23.87
N TRP A 191 -6.24 -1.37 23.99
CA TRP A 191 -5.98 -2.42 23.02
C TRP A 191 -7.25 -2.91 22.34
N GLU A 192 -7.12 -3.37 21.10
CA GLU A 192 -8.10 -4.20 20.43
C GLU A 192 -7.54 -5.63 20.37
N MET A 193 -8.35 -6.64 20.70
CA MET A 193 -7.94 -8.05 20.65
C MET A 193 -8.78 -8.81 19.61
N ASP A 194 -8.13 -9.69 18.84
CA ASP A 194 -8.75 -10.48 17.77
C ASP A 194 -8.05 -11.82 17.56
N SER A 195 -8.73 -12.74 16.88
CA SER A 195 -8.17 -14.03 16.51
C SER A 195 -8.03 -14.19 15.00
N VAL A 196 -6.83 -14.54 14.54
CA VAL A 196 -6.55 -14.91 13.17
C VAL A 196 -6.55 -16.44 13.08
N ILE A 197 -7.55 -16.99 12.41
CA ILE A 197 -7.71 -18.45 12.27
C ILE A 197 -6.86 -19.00 11.12
N GLY A 198 -6.23 -20.15 11.33
CA GLY A 198 -5.49 -20.90 10.31
C GLY A 198 -6.38 -21.56 9.25
N LYS A 199 -5.86 -22.61 8.62
CA LYS A 199 -6.60 -23.42 7.64
C LYS A 199 -7.79 -24.13 8.31
N ARG A 200 -9.02 -23.73 7.96
CA ARG A 200 -10.25 -24.31 8.52
C ARG A 200 -10.28 -25.83 8.40
N GLY A 201 -10.62 -26.51 9.50
CA GLY A 201 -10.75 -27.96 9.57
C GLY A 201 -9.42 -28.73 9.54
N VAL A 202 -8.29 -28.02 9.55
CA VAL A 202 -6.95 -28.62 9.55
C VAL A 202 -6.14 -28.07 10.70
N SER A 203 -5.98 -26.75 10.76
CA SER A 203 -5.24 -26.09 11.81
C SER A 203 -6.09 -26.01 13.08
N LYS A 204 -5.55 -26.51 14.18
CA LYS A 204 -6.10 -26.29 15.51
C LYS A 204 -5.63 -24.96 16.06
N ASN A 205 -4.36 -24.65 15.83
CA ASN A 205 -3.74 -23.45 16.34
C ASN A 205 -4.33 -22.19 15.69
N VAL A 206 -4.42 -21.13 16.48
CA VAL A 206 -4.83 -19.79 16.02
C VAL A 206 -3.80 -18.77 16.46
N LEU A 207 -3.79 -17.61 15.82
CA LEU A 207 -2.99 -16.48 16.30
C LEU A 207 -3.92 -15.50 17.03
N LEU A 208 -3.65 -15.26 18.30
CA LEU A 208 -4.24 -14.15 19.04
C LEU A 208 -3.43 -12.89 18.73
N VAL A 209 -4.10 -11.81 18.35
CA VAL A 209 -3.49 -10.54 17.99
C VAL A 209 -4.06 -9.47 18.92
N LEU A 210 -3.18 -8.76 19.62
CA LEU A 210 -3.51 -7.58 20.39
C LEU A 210 -2.87 -6.37 19.71
N THR A 211 -3.68 -5.37 19.37
CA THR A 211 -3.21 -4.12 18.75
C THR A 211 -3.41 -2.94 19.69
N GLU A 212 -2.33 -2.23 20.02
CA GLU A 212 -2.39 -0.99 20.80
C GLU A 212 -2.98 0.15 19.94
N ARG A 213 -3.98 0.89 20.44
CA ARG A 213 -4.78 1.80 19.60
C ARG A 213 -4.05 3.09 19.20
N LYS A 214 -3.08 3.57 19.99
CA LYS A 214 -2.30 4.79 19.74
C LYS A 214 -1.12 4.53 18.82
N THR A 215 -0.19 3.65 19.20
CA THR A 215 1.06 3.32 18.51
C THR A 215 0.88 2.27 17.43
N ARG A 216 -0.19 1.48 17.49
CA ARG A 216 -0.48 0.36 16.58
C ARG A 216 0.55 -0.76 16.65
N ASP A 217 1.21 -0.88 17.79
CA ASP A 217 2.08 -2.01 18.09
C ASP A 217 1.25 -3.27 18.28
N GLU A 218 1.81 -4.39 17.84
CA GLU A 218 1.16 -5.69 17.84
C GLU A 218 1.84 -6.64 18.80
N ILE A 219 1.03 -7.39 19.54
CA ILE A 219 1.47 -8.56 20.26
C ILE A 219 0.74 -9.77 19.68
N ILE A 220 1.48 -10.78 19.23
CA ILE A 220 0.95 -11.94 18.54
C ILE A 220 1.33 -13.22 19.27
N PHE A 221 0.33 -13.96 19.75
CA PHE A 221 0.53 -15.28 20.33
C PHE A 221 0.02 -16.39 19.43
N LYS A 222 0.77 -17.48 19.35
CA LYS A 222 0.24 -18.75 18.85
C LYS A 222 -0.49 -19.47 19.98
N LEU A 223 -1.78 -19.68 19.80
CA LEU A 223 -2.62 -20.45 20.71
C LEU A 223 -2.78 -21.89 20.19
N PRO A 224 -2.86 -22.90 21.10
CA PRO A 224 -3.05 -24.30 20.71
C PRO A 224 -4.43 -24.60 20.11
N ASP A 225 -5.43 -23.79 20.45
CA ASP A 225 -6.79 -23.89 19.97
C ASP A 225 -7.53 -22.54 20.09
N HIS A 226 -8.78 -22.51 19.63
CA HIS A 226 -9.63 -21.33 19.59
C HIS A 226 -10.63 -21.34 20.76
N THR A 227 -10.12 -21.43 21.98
CA THR A 227 -10.89 -21.45 23.24
C THR A 227 -10.63 -20.19 24.08
N ASP A 228 -11.54 -19.89 25.01
CA ASP A 228 -11.34 -18.81 25.99
C ASP A 228 -10.25 -19.16 27.01
N GLU A 229 -10.11 -20.43 27.41
CA GLU A 229 -9.02 -20.84 28.30
C GLU A 229 -7.64 -20.57 27.70
N ALA A 230 -7.45 -20.82 26.40
CA ALA A 230 -6.21 -20.52 25.71
C ALA A 230 -5.90 -19.01 25.65
N VAL A 231 -6.93 -18.17 25.47
CA VAL A 231 -6.78 -16.70 25.48
C VAL A 231 -6.43 -16.20 26.88
N VAL A 232 -7.12 -16.68 27.93
CA VAL A 232 -6.81 -16.35 29.33
C VAL A 232 -5.37 -16.73 29.67
N ALA A 233 -4.92 -17.92 29.28
CA ALA A 233 -3.54 -18.34 29.49
C ALA A 233 -2.51 -17.44 28.78
N ALA A 234 -2.84 -16.88 27.61
CA ALA A 234 -1.99 -15.92 26.93
C ALA A 234 -1.90 -14.58 27.68
N LEU A 235 -3.01 -14.06 28.19
CA LEU A 235 -3.00 -12.89 29.07
C LEU A 235 -2.23 -13.16 30.37
N ASP A 236 -2.33 -14.37 30.93
CA ASP A 236 -1.57 -14.76 32.14
C ASP A 236 -0.06 -14.74 31.87
N ARG A 237 0.37 -15.14 30.67
CA ARG A 237 1.78 -15.03 30.26
C ARG A 237 2.22 -13.58 30.13
N LEU A 238 1.38 -12.70 29.58
CA LEU A 238 1.68 -11.26 29.49
C LEU A 238 1.78 -10.62 30.88
N GLU A 239 0.85 -10.91 31.78
CA GLU A 239 0.87 -10.38 33.14
C GLU A 239 2.12 -10.82 33.89
N ARG A 240 2.56 -12.10 33.75
CA ARG A 240 3.85 -12.54 34.30
C ARG A 240 5.04 -11.81 33.70
N LYS A 241 5.00 -11.48 32.40
CA LYS A 241 6.10 -10.81 31.71
C LYS A 241 6.27 -9.37 32.18
N TYR A 242 5.17 -8.63 32.34
CA TYR A 242 5.22 -7.21 32.71
C TYR A 242 5.14 -6.97 34.22
N GLY A 243 4.57 -7.89 35.00
CA GLY A 243 4.21 -7.68 36.40
C GLY A 243 2.88 -6.93 36.54
N ALA A 244 2.28 -6.95 37.73
CA ALA A 244 0.91 -6.45 37.95
C ALA A 244 0.76 -4.96 37.65
N ASP A 245 1.62 -4.12 38.26
CA ASP A 245 1.54 -2.66 38.14
C ASP A 245 1.78 -2.18 36.70
N MET A 246 2.83 -2.70 36.07
CA MET A 246 3.17 -2.32 34.70
C MET A 246 2.13 -2.86 33.70
N PHE A 247 1.58 -4.05 33.93
CA PHE A 247 0.51 -4.59 33.08
C PHE A 247 -0.71 -3.66 33.08
N LYS A 248 -1.16 -3.17 34.24
CA LYS A 248 -2.31 -2.24 34.31
C LYS A 248 -2.06 -0.93 33.55
N GLN A 249 -0.81 -0.46 33.52
CA GLN A 249 -0.44 0.75 32.78
C GLN A 249 -0.36 0.52 31.27
N ILE A 250 0.17 -0.63 30.85
CA ILE A 250 0.28 -1.00 29.44
C ILE A 250 -1.06 -1.44 28.86
N PHE A 251 -1.91 -2.13 29.62
CA PHE A 251 -3.19 -2.68 29.19
C PHE A 251 -4.35 -2.12 30.02
N LYS A 252 -4.61 -0.81 29.92
CA LYS A 252 -5.70 -0.13 30.63
C LYS A 252 -7.07 -0.73 30.30
N THR A 253 -7.33 -0.95 29.01
CA THR A 253 -8.58 -1.57 28.54
C THR A 253 -8.34 -2.43 27.31
N ILE A 254 -9.11 -3.51 27.14
CA ILE A 254 -9.08 -4.37 25.95
C ILE A 254 -10.46 -4.41 25.31
N THR A 255 -10.55 -4.17 24.00
CA THR A 255 -11.79 -4.24 23.23
C THR A 255 -11.82 -5.51 22.38
N VAL A 256 -12.87 -6.31 22.53
CA VAL A 256 -13.06 -7.59 21.83
C VAL A 256 -14.41 -7.62 21.09
N ASP A 257 -14.62 -8.63 20.26
CA ASP A 257 -15.97 -8.95 19.79
C ASP A 257 -16.64 -10.01 20.68
N ASN A 258 -17.86 -10.42 20.32
CA ASN A 258 -18.61 -11.45 21.05
C ASN A 258 -18.26 -12.88 20.59
N GLY A 259 -17.02 -13.11 20.17
CA GLY A 259 -16.48 -14.44 19.89
C GLY A 259 -16.54 -15.34 21.12
N SER A 260 -16.69 -16.66 20.92
CA SER A 260 -16.69 -17.62 22.04
C SER A 260 -15.36 -17.66 22.77
N GLU A 261 -14.26 -17.42 22.06
CA GLU A 261 -12.91 -17.35 22.61
C GLU A 261 -12.70 -16.17 23.58
N PHE A 262 -13.67 -15.25 23.67
CA PHE A 262 -13.63 -14.10 24.56
C PHE A 262 -14.79 -14.14 25.58
N ALA A 263 -15.40 -15.31 25.81
CA ALA A 263 -16.58 -15.42 26.66
C ALA A 263 -16.27 -15.34 28.17
N ASP A 264 -15.08 -15.81 28.61
CA ASP A 264 -14.67 -15.78 30.02
C ASP A 264 -14.17 -14.40 30.46
N VAL A 265 -15.10 -13.46 30.67
CA VAL A 265 -14.78 -12.09 31.15
C VAL A 265 -13.98 -12.12 32.44
N ASN A 266 -14.37 -12.99 33.39
CA ASN A 266 -13.73 -13.05 34.70
C ASN A 266 -12.28 -13.54 34.58
N GLY A 267 -12.02 -14.57 33.77
CA GLY A 267 -10.68 -15.04 33.50
C GLY A 267 -9.82 -14.02 32.76
N LEU A 268 -10.40 -13.25 31.84
CA LEU A 268 -9.69 -12.24 31.06
C LEU A 268 -9.34 -10.98 31.89
N GLU A 269 -10.20 -10.62 32.84
CA GLU A 269 -9.99 -9.44 33.71
C GLU A 269 -9.25 -9.75 35.02
N ARG A 270 -9.37 -10.95 35.61
CA ARG A 270 -8.74 -11.27 36.92
C ARG A 270 -7.23 -11.08 36.87
N SER A 271 -6.57 -10.62 37.93
CA SER A 271 -5.10 -10.72 38.02
C SER A 271 -4.67 -12.12 38.51
N ILE A 272 -3.54 -12.63 38.02
CA ILE A 272 -2.87 -13.82 38.60
C ILE A 272 -1.77 -13.47 39.61
N LEU A 273 -1.45 -12.18 39.74
CA LEU A 273 -0.40 -11.67 40.63
C LEU A 273 -0.98 -10.97 41.85
N GLU A 274 -2.20 -10.43 41.74
CA GLU A 274 -2.92 -9.72 42.81
C GLU A 274 -4.31 -10.32 43.00
N GLU A 275 -4.48 -11.08 44.09
CA GLU A 275 -5.75 -11.76 44.37
C GLU A 275 -6.88 -10.74 44.61
N GLY A 276 -8.00 -10.94 43.91
CA GLY A 276 -9.19 -10.07 43.99
C GLY A 276 -9.14 -8.81 43.11
N GLU A 277 -7.99 -8.50 42.52
CA GLU A 277 -7.81 -7.34 41.64
C GLU A 277 -8.03 -7.70 40.17
N LYS A 278 -8.32 -6.68 39.36
CA LYS A 278 -8.40 -6.80 37.90
C LYS A 278 -7.09 -6.34 37.24
N ARG A 279 -6.57 -7.11 36.29
CA ARG A 279 -5.41 -6.75 35.47
C ARG A 279 -5.75 -5.71 34.39
N THR A 280 -7.00 -5.71 33.91
CA THR A 280 -7.51 -4.81 32.86
C THR A 280 -9.04 -4.82 32.88
N HIS A 281 -9.65 -4.00 32.03
CA HIS A 281 -11.09 -3.97 31.81
C HIS A 281 -11.45 -4.26 30.33
N LEU A 282 -12.45 -5.12 30.10
CA LEU A 282 -12.90 -5.53 28.78
C LEU A 282 -14.16 -4.80 28.32
N TYR A 283 -14.16 -4.37 27.06
CA TYR A 283 -15.34 -3.88 26.35
C TYR A 283 -15.69 -4.76 25.15
N TYR A 284 -16.97 -5.04 24.97
CA TYR A 284 -17.49 -5.91 23.92
C TYR A 284 -18.21 -5.10 22.85
N CYS A 285 -17.77 -5.28 21.61
CA CYS A 285 -18.40 -4.64 20.45
C CYS A 285 -19.82 -5.17 20.20
N HIS A 286 -20.61 -4.42 19.45
CA HIS A 286 -21.92 -4.88 19.02
C HIS A 286 -21.79 -6.07 18.06
N PRO A 287 -22.73 -7.03 18.12
CA PRO A 287 -22.82 -8.11 17.14
C PRO A 287 -22.87 -7.56 15.71
N TYR A 288 -22.05 -8.10 14.82
CA TYR A 288 -21.94 -7.70 13.41
C TYR A 288 -21.39 -6.28 13.16
N SER A 289 -20.77 -5.65 14.16
CA SER A 289 -20.22 -4.29 14.07
C SER A 289 -18.69 -4.28 13.95
N SER A 290 -18.17 -4.94 12.91
CA SER A 290 -16.70 -5.05 12.71
C SER A 290 -16.00 -3.69 12.56
N TRP A 291 -16.73 -2.61 12.23
CA TRP A 291 -16.18 -1.26 12.11
C TRP A 291 -15.76 -0.65 13.46
N GLU A 292 -16.28 -1.16 14.59
CA GLU A 292 -15.93 -0.70 15.95
C GLU A 292 -14.50 -1.12 16.33
N ARG A 293 -13.92 -2.07 15.59
CA ARG A 293 -12.52 -2.53 15.66
C ARG A 293 -11.80 -2.32 14.34
N GLY A 294 -11.94 -1.12 13.77
CA GLY A 294 -11.38 -0.79 12.45
C GLY A 294 -9.85 -0.91 12.38
N THR A 295 -9.14 -0.93 13.51
CA THR A 295 -7.69 -1.14 13.56
C THR A 295 -7.34 -2.57 13.21
N ASN A 296 -8.04 -3.53 13.82
CA ASN A 296 -7.81 -4.96 13.61
C ASN A 296 -7.91 -5.36 12.13
N GLU A 297 -8.79 -4.74 11.34
CA GLU A 297 -8.88 -5.07 9.90
C GLU A 297 -7.59 -4.74 9.13
N VAL A 298 -6.93 -3.63 9.46
CA VAL A 298 -5.67 -3.22 8.83
C VAL A 298 -4.52 -4.11 9.32
N THR A 299 -4.45 -4.33 10.63
CA THR A 299 -3.45 -5.19 11.26
C THR A 299 -3.54 -6.63 10.76
N ASN A 300 -4.72 -7.22 10.77
CA ASN A 300 -4.93 -8.57 10.27
C ASN A 300 -4.53 -8.69 8.80
N LYS A 301 -4.69 -7.64 7.98
CA LYS A 301 -4.16 -7.65 6.61
C LYS A 301 -2.64 -7.73 6.59
N MET A 302 -1.92 -7.09 7.51
CA MET A 302 -0.46 -7.19 7.62
C MET A 302 -0.03 -8.59 8.06
N VAL A 303 -0.67 -9.16 9.07
CA VAL A 303 -0.48 -10.58 9.46
C VAL A 303 -0.69 -11.49 8.25
N ARG A 304 -1.78 -11.29 7.50
CA ARG A 304 -2.09 -12.09 6.31
C ARG A 304 -1.15 -11.90 5.12
N ARG A 305 -0.29 -10.88 5.10
CA ARG A 305 0.79 -10.79 4.10
C ARG A 305 1.84 -11.86 4.37
N LYS A 306 2.21 -12.08 5.63
CA LYS A 306 3.20 -13.10 6.03
C LYS A 306 2.60 -14.49 6.19
N VAL A 307 1.34 -14.57 6.62
CA VAL A 307 0.60 -15.84 6.75
C VAL A 307 -0.73 -15.82 5.99
N PRO A 308 -0.71 -16.12 4.68
CA PRO A 308 -1.91 -16.11 3.84
C PRO A 308 -3.06 -16.96 4.38
N LYS A 309 -4.28 -16.68 3.90
CA LYS A 309 -5.44 -17.51 4.27
C LYS A 309 -5.23 -18.94 3.77
N GLY A 310 -5.46 -19.92 4.66
CA GLY A 310 -5.26 -21.33 4.36
C GLY A 310 -3.90 -21.89 4.79
N THR A 311 -3.03 -21.07 5.40
CA THR A 311 -1.83 -21.55 6.09
C THR A 311 -2.22 -22.40 7.32
N ASN A 312 -1.55 -23.53 7.49
CA ASN A 312 -1.62 -24.32 8.72
C ASN A 312 -0.72 -23.68 9.78
N PHE A 313 -1.26 -23.32 10.93
CA PHE A 313 -0.49 -22.72 12.03
C PHE A 313 0.10 -23.76 12.97
N ASP A 314 -0.32 -25.01 12.85
CA ASP A 314 0.18 -26.11 13.68
C ASP A 314 1.66 -26.39 13.37
N ASP A 315 2.09 -26.13 12.14
CA ASP A 315 3.47 -26.31 11.67
C ASP A 315 4.36 -25.07 11.94
N LYS A 316 3.79 -23.98 12.49
CA LYS A 316 4.53 -22.72 12.73
C LYS A 316 5.18 -22.73 14.10
N THR A 317 6.46 -22.36 14.17
CA THR A 317 7.17 -22.21 15.45
C THR A 317 6.87 -20.85 16.08
N ASP A 318 7.11 -20.72 17.39
CA ASP A 318 6.92 -19.43 18.08
C ASP A 318 7.92 -18.37 17.56
N GLU A 319 9.15 -18.79 17.22
CA GLU A 319 10.15 -17.91 16.58
C GLU A 319 9.69 -17.37 15.22
N GLU A 320 8.95 -18.16 14.44
CA GLU A 320 8.36 -17.67 13.19
C GLU A 320 7.27 -16.64 13.45
N ILE A 321 6.50 -16.77 14.53
CA ILE A 321 5.49 -15.79 14.93
C ILE A 321 6.15 -14.51 15.43
N GLU A 322 7.21 -14.60 16.22
CA GLU A 322 8.01 -13.43 16.66
C GLU A 322 8.61 -12.69 15.46
N LYS A 323 9.10 -13.39 14.43
CA LYS A 323 9.56 -12.75 13.19
C LYS A 323 8.45 -12.01 12.46
N ILE A 324 7.22 -12.54 12.48
CA ILE A 324 6.05 -11.86 11.89
C ILE A 324 5.71 -10.61 12.70
N GLU A 325 5.64 -10.72 14.03
CA GLU A 325 5.41 -9.59 14.94
C GLU A 325 6.46 -8.49 14.75
N GLY A 326 7.74 -8.84 14.79
CA GLY A 326 8.85 -7.92 14.59
C GLY A 326 8.81 -7.23 13.23
N TRP A 327 8.43 -7.96 12.16
CA TRP A 327 8.23 -7.33 10.85
C TRP A 327 7.06 -6.34 10.85
N ILE A 328 5.93 -6.67 11.50
CA ILE A 328 4.75 -5.78 11.54
C ILE A 328 5.05 -4.53 12.37
N ASN A 329 5.72 -4.68 13.51
CA ASN A 329 6.05 -3.59 14.42
C ASN A 329 7.17 -2.73 13.87
N GLY A 330 8.12 -3.31 13.13
CA GLY A 330 9.18 -2.60 12.39
C GLY A 330 8.72 -1.96 11.07
N TYR A 331 7.53 -2.30 10.56
CA TYR A 331 7.06 -1.78 9.28
C TYR A 331 6.77 -0.27 9.34
N PRO A 332 7.32 0.56 8.43
CA PRO A 332 7.14 2.00 8.43
C PRO A 332 5.72 2.39 8.02
N ARG A 333 5.00 3.11 8.89
CA ARG A 333 3.57 3.42 8.69
C ARG A 333 3.35 4.90 8.40
N ARG A 334 2.65 5.21 7.30
CA ARG A 334 2.33 6.59 6.89
C ARG A 334 1.62 7.39 7.99
N ILE A 335 0.75 6.75 8.79
CA ILE A 335 0.02 7.40 9.89
C ILE A 335 0.96 7.94 10.98
N HIS A 336 2.14 7.34 11.12
CA HIS A 336 3.17 7.73 12.08
C HIS A 336 4.30 8.53 11.42
N GLY A 337 4.04 9.16 10.27
CA GLY A 337 5.10 9.84 9.51
C GLY A 337 6.20 8.90 9.04
N TYR A 338 5.87 7.62 8.84
CA TYR A 338 6.79 6.52 8.46
C TYR A 338 7.75 6.04 9.55
N ARG A 339 7.53 6.44 10.80
CA ARG A 339 8.08 5.73 11.96
C ARG A 339 7.44 4.35 12.11
N SER A 340 8.14 3.45 12.78
CA SER A 340 7.63 2.10 13.06
C SER A 340 6.74 2.09 14.32
N ALA A 341 5.85 1.11 14.44
CA ALA A 341 4.98 1.00 15.61
C ALA A 341 5.77 0.62 16.86
N GLY A 342 6.78 -0.25 16.71
CA GLY A 342 7.65 -0.68 17.81
C GLY A 342 8.50 0.47 18.37
N GLU A 343 8.98 1.39 17.53
CA GLU A 343 9.65 2.62 17.99
C GLU A 343 8.73 3.45 18.88
N LEU A 344 7.50 3.72 18.42
CA LEU A 344 6.55 4.52 19.17
C LEU A 344 6.10 3.84 20.47
N PHE A 345 5.94 2.52 20.44
CA PHE A 345 5.61 1.74 21.64
C PHE A 345 6.72 1.82 22.68
N THR A 346 7.96 1.66 22.26
CA THR A 346 9.13 1.79 23.14
C THR A 346 9.18 3.19 23.78
N GLU A 347 8.93 4.25 23.01
CA GLU A 347 8.86 5.62 23.56
C GLU A 347 7.73 5.80 24.59
N GLU A 348 6.60 5.13 24.43
CA GLU A 348 5.52 5.18 25.42
C GLU A 348 5.85 4.35 26.67
N LEU A 349 6.50 3.19 26.52
CA LEU A 349 7.00 2.41 27.65
C LEU A 349 8.03 3.18 28.48
N GLU A 350 8.94 3.90 27.83
CA GLU A 350 9.94 4.75 28.51
C GLU A 350 9.31 5.89 29.32
N LYS A 351 8.08 6.32 29.00
CA LYS A 351 7.35 7.33 29.78
C LYS A 351 6.67 6.75 31.02
N LEU A 352 6.51 5.42 31.08
CA LEU A 352 5.90 4.71 32.21
C LEU A 352 6.94 4.19 33.22
N ALA A 353 8.20 4.08 32.79
CA ALA A 353 9.35 3.76 33.63
C ALA A 353 9.83 5.00 34.40
#